data_AF-A0AAU1LEE8-F1
#
_entry.id   AF-A0AAU1LEE8-F1
#
_cell.length_a   1.000
_cell.length_b   1.000
_cell.length_c   1.000
_cell.angle_alpha   90.00
_cell.angle_beta   90.00
_cell.angle_gamma   90.00
#
_symmetry.space_group_name_H-M   'P 1'
#
loop_
_entity.id
_entity.type
_entity.pdbx_description
1 polymer ?
#
loop_
_entity_poly.entity_id
_entity_poly.type
_entity_poly.pdbx_seq_one_letter_code
_entity_poly.pdbx_strand_id
1 'polypeptide(L)'
;MTTVLPSPSAPESAAEPAPSRTAAGRAPARPTPAAAFHSISAVTAVLLGLVGIGAMLHEPVLIPPLAASVALVHSAPTLPLAQPRGVVVGHLLGMAVGYGVLAAAGSSAWAAAVAVGVTLALLLVARTPHSPACATSVVIVLQTPAPARFVPLLFGSTVLLVLTGYAASRIRRKAPRYPAYWW
;
A
#
# COMPACT_ATOMS: atom_id res chain seq x y z
N MET A 1 -44.75 12.86 65.03
CA MET A 1 -44.12 11.53 65.13
C MET A 1 -42.95 11.51 64.17
N THR A 2 -41.77 11.82 64.69
CA THR A 2 -40.48 11.89 63.96
C THR A 2 -39.87 10.49 63.91
N THR A 3 -39.89 9.86 62.74
CA THR A 3 -39.23 8.55 62.53
C THR A 3 -37.86 8.81 61.94
N VAL A 4 -36.82 8.63 62.76
CA VAL A 4 -35.41 8.64 62.36
C VAL A 4 -35.15 7.37 61.55
N LEU A 5 -34.68 7.50 60.31
CA LEU A 5 -34.15 6.38 59.52
C LEU A 5 -32.63 6.27 59.72
N PRO A 6 -32.08 5.05 59.85
CA PRO A 6 -30.65 4.82 60.02
C PRO A 6 -29.91 4.99 58.68
N SER A 7 -28.72 5.61 58.70
CA SER A 7 -27.74 5.53 57.61
C SER A 7 -27.00 4.20 57.66
N PRO A 8 -26.86 3.48 56.53
CA PRO A 8 -25.83 2.46 56.40
C PRO A 8 -24.93 2.66 55.17
N SER A 9 -23.63 2.68 55.48
CA SER A 9 -22.48 2.15 54.72
C SER A 9 -22.27 2.62 53.27
N ALA A 10 -21.20 3.41 53.10
CA ALA A 10 -20.53 3.59 51.82
C ALA A 10 -20.18 2.22 51.19
N PRO A 11 -20.49 1.98 49.91
CA PRO A 11 -19.97 0.83 49.21
C PRO A 11 -18.48 1.06 48.91
N GLU A 12 -17.66 0.34 49.66
CA GLU A 12 -16.43 -0.33 49.23
C GLU A 12 -15.90 0.10 47.86
N SER A 13 -14.82 0.88 47.88
CA SER A 13 -13.99 1.22 46.72
C SER A 13 -13.51 -0.07 46.07
N ALA A 14 -14.30 -0.58 45.13
CA ALA A 14 -13.92 -1.69 44.26
C ALA A 14 -12.62 -1.29 43.54
N ALA A 15 -11.52 -1.93 43.91
CA ALA A 15 -10.25 -1.79 43.24
C ALA A 15 -10.45 -2.07 41.75
N GLU A 16 -10.25 -1.04 40.94
CA GLU A 16 -10.33 -1.13 39.49
C GLU A 16 -9.25 -2.14 39.02
N PRO A 17 -9.63 -3.23 38.33
CA PRO A 17 -8.64 -4.20 37.87
C PRO A 17 -7.75 -3.54 36.82
N ALA A 18 -6.44 -3.50 37.08
CA ALA A 18 -5.44 -3.00 36.15
C ALA A 18 -5.62 -3.65 34.77
N PRO A 19 -5.56 -2.89 33.65
CA PRO A 19 -5.78 -3.46 32.34
C PRO A 19 -4.64 -4.42 31.98
N SER A 20 -4.91 -5.73 32.03
CA SER A 20 -4.02 -6.77 31.50
C SER A 20 -4.01 -6.69 29.98
N ARG A 21 -3.23 -5.77 29.40
CA ARG A 21 -2.97 -5.71 27.96
C ARG A 21 -1.82 -6.65 27.61
N THR A 22 -2.06 -7.95 27.72
CA THR A 22 -1.28 -8.94 26.96
C THR A 22 -1.66 -8.79 25.49
N ALA A 23 -0.88 -7.97 24.78
CA ALA A 23 -0.98 -7.83 23.34
C ALA A 23 -0.52 -9.12 22.66
N ALA A 24 -1.44 -10.08 22.53
CA ALA A 24 -1.27 -11.24 21.65
C ALA A 24 -2.25 -11.10 20.48
N GLY A 25 -1.85 -10.32 19.47
CA GLY A 25 -2.63 -10.12 18.25
C GLY A 25 -2.76 -11.45 17.50
N ARG A 26 -3.98 -12.00 17.45
CA ARG A 26 -4.29 -13.15 16.59
C ARG A 26 -4.11 -12.75 15.13
N ALA A 27 -3.48 -13.59 14.33
CA ALA A 27 -3.36 -13.37 12.89
C ALA A 27 -4.76 -13.24 12.25
N PRO A 28 -4.91 -12.43 11.17
CA PRO A 28 -6.18 -12.31 10.47
C PRO A 28 -6.71 -13.67 9.98
N ALA A 29 -8.04 -13.79 9.89
CA ALA A 29 -8.67 -14.98 9.36
C ALA A 29 -8.21 -15.27 7.92
N ARG A 30 -8.04 -16.56 7.59
CA ARG A 30 -7.63 -16.98 6.25
C ARG A 30 -8.70 -16.58 5.22
N PRO A 31 -8.31 -16.13 4.01
CA PRO A 31 -9.27 -15.94 2.94
C PRO A 31 -9.88 -17.28 2.53
N THR A 32 -11.12 -17.25 2.03
CA THR A 32 -11.74 -18.44 1.47
C THR A 32 -10.96 -18.90 0.23
N PRO A 33 -10.89 -20.22 -0.08
CA PRO A 33 -10.17 -20.71 -1.26
C PRO A 33 -10.64 -20.06 -2.56
N ALA A 34 -11.94 -19.81 -2.68
CA ALA A 34 -12.51 -19.08 -3.81
C ALA A 34 -11.98 -17.64 -3.88
N ALA A 35 -11.96 -16.89 -2.77
CA ALA A 35 -11.40 -15.53 -2.76
C ALA A 35 -9.91 -15.52 -3.11
N ALA A 36 -9.14 -16.48 -2.57
CA ALA A 36 -7.72 -16.63 -2.88
C ALA A 36 -7.48 -16.89 -4.38
N PHE A 37 -8.19 -17.87 -4.97
CA PHE A 37 -8.08 -18.17 -6.40
C PHE A 37 -8.39 -16.96 -7.28
N HIS A 38 -9.42 -16.19 -6.92
CA HIS A 38 -9.81 -14.99 -7.64
C HIS A 38 -8.78 -13.86 -7.56
N SER A 39 -8.19 -13.63 -6.38
CA SER A 39 -7.15 -12.62 -6.23
C SER A 39 -5.88 -13.04 -6.95
N ILE A 40 -5.47 -14.31 -6.85
CA ILE A 40 -4.30 -14.85 -7.57
C ILE A 40 -4.50 -14.71 -9.07
N SER A 41 -5.63 -15.17 -9.62
CA SER A 41 -5.87 -15.09 -11.07
C SER A 41 -5.92 -13.66 -11.59
N ALA A 42 -6.51 -12.72 -10.84
CA ALA A 42 -6.50 -11.31 -11.18
C ALA A 42 -5.09 -10.70 -11.16
N VAL A 43 -4.32 -10.96 -10.09
CA VAL A 43 -2.94 -10.49 -9.97
C VAL A 43 -2.08 -11.02 -11.10
N THR A 44 -2.15 -12.33 -11.38
CA THR A 44 -1.39 -12.96 -12.47
C THR A 44 -1.77 -12.39 -13.82
N ALA A 45 -3.07 -12.22 -14.12
CA ALA A 45 -3.50 -11.67 -15.41
C ALA A 45 -3.01 -10.23 -15.62
N VAL A 46 -3.15 -9.37 -14.61
CA VAL A 46 -2.68 -7.98 -14.66
C VAL A 46 -1.16 -7.94 -14.81
N LEU A 47 -0.44 -8.79 -14.08
CA LEU A 47 1.02 -8.90 -14.18
C LEU A 47 1.50 -9.37 -15.54
N LEU A 48 0.85 -10.38 -16.14
CA LEU A 48 1.20 -10.84 -17.48
C LEU A 48 1.00 -9.73 -18.52
N GLY A 49 -0.07 -8.94 -18.41
CA GLY A 49 -0.28 -7.77 -19.27
C GLY A 49 0.82 -6.71 -19.11
N LEU A 50 1.16 -6.37 -17.87
CA LEU A 50 2.23 -5.43 -17.54
C LEU A 50 3.60 -5.91 -18.04
N VAL A 51 3.92 -7.18 -17.85
CA VAL A 51 5.16 -7.80 -18.34
C VAL A 51 5.19 -7.79 -19.86
N GLY A 52 4.09 -8.13 -20.53
CA GLY A 52 4.00 -8.09 -21.99
C GLY A 52 4.29 -6.69 -22.53
N ILE A 53 3.66 -5.66 -21.95
CA ILE A 53 3.89 -4.26 -22.33
C ILE A 53 5.33 -3.84 -22.05
N GLY A 54 5.85 -4.13 -20.84
CA GLY A 54 7.21 -3.78 -20.45
C GLY A 54 8.27 -4.47 -21.32
N ALA A 55 8.04 -5.72 -21.71
CA ALA A 55 8.93 -6.47 -22.60
C ALA A 55 8.91 -5.90 -24.02
N MET A 56 7.74 -5.55 -24.56
CA MET A 56 7.62 -4.88 -25.87
C MET A 56 8.31 -3.51 -25.89
N LEU A 57 8.39 -2.85 -24.74
CA LEU A 57 9.00 -1.51 -24.59
C LEU A 57 10.43 -1.54 -24.04
N HIS A 58 11.02 -2.74 -23.88
CA HIS A 58 12.37 -2.96 -23.34
C HIS A 58 12.61 -2.34 -21.94
N GLU A 59 11.58 -2.28 -21.10
CA GLU A 59 11.63 -1.71 -19.73
C GLU A 59 11.09 -2.72 -18.69
N PRO A 60 11.74 -3.89 -18.49
CA PRO A 60 11.31 -4.89 -17.48
C PRO A 60 11.47 -4.38 -16.04
N VAL A 61 12.18 -3.28 -15.86
CA VAL A 61 12.55 -2.73 -14.55
C VAL A 61 11.34 -2.26 -13.73
N LEU A 62 10.22 -1.97 -14.40
CA LEU A 62 8.96 -1.59 -13.77
C LEU A 62 8.24 -2.75 -13.07
N ILE A 63 8.63 -4.00 -13.36
CA ILE A 63 7.91 -5.20 -12.91
C ILE A 63 7.89 -5.30 -11.38
N PRO A 64 9.01 -5.21 -10.64
CA PRO A 64 8.98 -5.47 -9.19
C PRO A 64 8.11 -4.47 -8.40
N PRO A 65 8.21 -3.15 -8.59
CA PRO A 65 7.36 -2.21 -7.87
C PRO A 65 5.87 -2.36 -8.21
N LEU A 66 5.55 -2.53 -9.50
CA LEU A 66 4.15 -2.66 -9.94
C LEU A 66 3.54 -4.00 -9.52
N ALA A 67 4.33 -5.08 -9.50
CA ALA A 67 3.89 -6.38 -9.00
C ALA A 67 3.41 -6.31 -7.55
N ALA A 68 4.19 -5.66 -6.68
CA ALA A 68 3.81 -5.45 -5.29
C ALA A 68 2.51 -4.64 -5.17
N SER A 69 2.35 -3.58 -5.97
CA SER A 69 1.14 -2.77 -6.00
C SER A 69 -0.09 -3.54 -6.49
N VAL A 70 0.04 -4.36 -7.55
CA VAL A 70 -1.05 -5.20 -8.07
C VAL A 70 -1.50 -6.20 -7.02
N ALA A 71 -0.55 -6.86 -6.36
CA ALA A 71 -0.81 -7.81 -5.29
C ALA A 71 -1.57 -7.14 -4.14
N LEU A 72 -1.14 -5.96 -3.70
CA LEU A 72 -1.79 -5.21 -2.63
C LEU A 72 -3.22 -4.78 -3.00
N VAL A 73 -3.42 -4.21 -4.19
CA VAL A 73 -4.74 -3.75 -4.66
C VAL A 73 -5.75 -4.90 -4.74
N HIS A 74 -5.32 -6.10 -5.17
CA HIS A 74 -6.24 -7.23 -5.36
C HIS A 74 -6.36 -8.18 -4.17
N SER A 75 -5.37 -8.20 -3.27
CA SER A 75 -5.42 -9.02 -2.04
C SER A 75 -6.00 -8.25 -0.84
N ALA A 76 -5.82 -6.93 -0.80
CA ALA A 76 -6.24 -6.10 0.33
C ALA A 76 -6.76 -4.71 -0.12
N PRO A 77 -7.79 -4.64 -0.98
CA PRO A 77 -8.28 -3.41 -1.60
C PRO A 77 -8.78 -2.35 -0.62
N THR A 78 -9.16 -2.73 0.59
CA THR A 78 -9.69 -1.81 1.61
C THR A 78 -8.59 -1.15 2.44
N LEU A 79 -7.35 -1.63 2.37
CA LEU A 79 -6.27 -1.03 3.15
C LEU A 79 -5.94 0.37 2.61
N PRO A 80 -5.56 1.31 3.50
CA PRO A 80 -5.06 2.63 3.09
C PRO A 80 -3.95 2.55 2.04
N LEU A 81 -3.13 1.49 2.13
CA LEU A 81 -1.96 1.28 1.28
C LEU A 81 -2.31 0.93 -0.18
N ALA A 82 -3.51 0.40 -0.40
CA ALA A 82 -4.02 0.03 -1.71
C ALA A 82 -4.80 1.17 -2.39
N GLN A 83 -5.11 2.27 -1.70
CA GLN A 83 -5.99 3.29 -2.25
C GLN A 83 -5.37 4.04 -3.44
N PRO A 84 -6.18 4.55 -4.39
CA PRO A 84 -5.70 5.16 -5.63
C PRO A 84 -4.70 6.28 -5.43
N ARG A 85 -4.97 7.17 -4.45
CA ARG A 85 -4.05 8.26 -4.09
C ARG A 85 -2.70 7.72 -3.63
N GLY A 86 -2.69 6.69 -2.79
CA GLY A 86 -1.47 6.03 -2.35
C GLY A 86 -0.69 5.45 -3.53
N VAL A 87 -1.37 4.69 -4.40
CA VAL A 87 -0.75 4.06 -5.58
C VAL A 87 -0.14 5.11 -6.51
N VAL A 88 -0.93 6.06 -7.00
CA VAL A 88 -0.48 7.02 -8.01
C VAL A 88 0.52 8.01 -7.40
N VAL A 89 0.14 8.74 -6.35
CA VAL A 89 1.01 9.77 -5.77
C VAL A 89 2.25 9.13 -5.16
N GLY A 90 2.14 7.95 -4.55
CA GLY A 90 3.28 7.26 -3.98
C GLY A 90 4.33 6.93 -5.04
N HIS A 91 3.93 6.28 -6.13
CA HIS A 91 4.87 5.97 -7.21
C HIS A 91 5.47 7.23 -7.86
N LEU A 92 4.71 8.32 -7.99
CA LEU A 92 5.22 9.60 -8.49
C LEU A 92 6.25 10.23 -7.54
N LEU A 93 6.03 10.18 -6.22
CA LEU A 93 7.00 10.64 -5.22
C LEU A 93 8.25 9.78 -5.24
N GLY A 94 8.12 8.45 -5.25
CA GLY A 94 9.25 7.53 -5.35
C GLY A 94 10.04 7.72 -6.64
N MET A 95 9.35 8.00 -7.74
CA MET A 95 9.98 8.35 -9.02
C MET A 95 10.78 9.65 -8.93
N ALA A 96 10.18 10.72 -8.42
CA ALA A 96 10.83 12.02 -8.28
C ALA A 96 12.08 11.93 -7.38
N VAL A 97 11.97 11.26 -6.24
CA VAL A 97 13.09 11.03 -5.33
C VAL A 97 14.16 10.15 -5.98
N GLY A 98 13.77 9.05 -6.62
CA GLY A 98 14.71 8.15 -7.30
C GLY A 98 15.57 8.87 -8.33
N TYR A 99 14.95 9.63 -9.23
CA TYR A 99 15.69 10.40 -10.23
C TYR A 99 16.48 11.56 -9.62
N GLY A 100 15.93 12.24 -8.60
CA GLY A 100 16.63 13.32 -7.90
C GLY A 100 17.91 12.83 -7.22
N VAL A 101 17.85 11.71 -6.51
CA VAL A 101 19.02 11.09 -5.87
C VAL A 101 19.99 10.55 -6.89
N LEU A 102 19.50 9.91 -7.95
CA LEU A 102 20.36 9.43 -9.04
C LEU A 102 21.14 10.59 -9.69
N ALA A 103 20.50 11.74 -9.90
CA ALA A 103 21.14 12.92 -10.46
C ALA A 103 22.17 13.55 -9.50
N ALA A 104 21.91 13.50 -8.18
CA ALA A 104 22.77 14.13 -7.17
C ALA A 104 23.96 13.27 -6.74
N ALA A 105 23.77 11.95 -6.64
CA ALA A 105 24.73 11.01 -6.04
C ALA A 105 25.14 9.85 -6.95
N GLY A 106 24.58 9.77 -8.16
CA GLY A 106 24.84 8.68 -9.10
C GLY A 106 24.21 7.34 -8.69
N SER A 107 24.53 6.30 -9.46
CA SER A 107 24.05 4.94 -9.20
C SER A 107 24.97 4.24 -8.20
N SER A 108 24.43 3.92 -7.01
CA SER A 108 25.09 3.07 -6.02
C SER A 108 24.07 2.48 -5.04
N ALA A 109 24.45 1.40 -4.36
CA ALA A 109 23.62 0.80 -3.31
C ALA A 109 23.35 1.79 -2.15
N TRP A 110 24.32 2.63 -1.82
CA TRP A 110 24.18 3.68 -0.81
C TRP A 110 23.19 4.77 -1.24
N ALA A 111 23.29 5.24 -2.48
CA ALA A 111 22.34 6.19 -3.03
C ALA A 111 20.91 5.60 -3.07
N ALA A 112 20.76 4.31 -3.41
CA ALA A 112 19.47 3.65 -3.40
C ALA A 112 18.87 3.56 -1.98
N ALA A 113 19.68 3.27 -0.96
CA ALA A 113 19.23 3.28 0.43
C ALA A 113 18.77 4.67 0.89
N VAL A 114 19.49 5.73 0.52
CA VAL A 114 19.09 7.12 0.78
C VAL A 114 17.77 7.44 0.07
N ALA A 115 17.63 7.07 -1.20
CA ALA A 115 16.41 7.29 -1.97
C ALA A 115 15.20 6.60 -1.35
N VAL A 116 15.35 5.39 -0.81
CA VAL A 116 14.28 4.70 -0.04
C VAL A 116 13.89 5.47 1.20
N GLY A 117 14.87 5.89 2.01
CA GLY A 117 14.61 6.63 3.24
C GLY A 117 13.86 7.93 2.98
N VAL A 118 14.31 8.70 1.99
CA VAL A 118 13.67 9.96 1.57
C VAL A 118 12.27 9.70 1.00
N THR A 119 12.11 8.68 0.16
CA THR A 119 10.79 8.30 -0.39
C THR A 119 9.82 7.96 0.74
N LEU A 120 10.23 7.11 1.68
CA LEU A 120 9.39 6.74 2.82
C LEU A 120 9.00 7.97 3.65
N ALA A 121 9.95 8.86 3.95
CA ALA A 121 9.68 10.10 4.67
C ALA A 121 8.62 10.96 3.95
N LEU A 122 8.73 11.11 2.62
CA LEU A 122 7.75 11.86 1.83
C LEU A 122 6.37 11.18 1.80
N LEU A 123 6.30 9.86 1.71
CA LEU A 123 5.02 9.14 1.77
C LEU A 123 4.31 9.37 3.11
N LEU A 124 5.07 9.40 4.22
CA LEU A 124 4.53 9.69 5.55
C LEU A 124 4.03 11.13 5.65
N VAL A 125 4.80 12.10 5.15
CA VAL A 125 4.43 13.53 5.15
C VAL A 125 3.22 13.78 4.25
N ALA A 126 3.20 13.22 3.05
CA ALA A 126 2.11 13.37 2.08
C ALA A 126 0.84 12.59 2.47
N ARG A 127 0.90 11.78 3.53
CA ARG A 127 -0.15 10.86 3.97
C ARG A 127 -0.62 9.93 2.86
N THR A 128 0.32 9.45 2.07
CA THR A 128 0.10 8.52 0.95
C THR A 128 0.84 7.22 1.21
N PRO A 129 0.38 6.39 2.17
CA PRO A 129 1.04 5.14 2.47
C PRO A 129 1.02 4.26 1.22
N HIS A 130 2.19 3.99 0.64
CA HIS A 130 2.33 3.09 -0.51
C HIS A 130 3.76 2.58 -0.59
N SER A 131 4.10 1.62 0.26
CA SER A 131 5.47 1.08 0.35
C SER A 131 6.06 0.55 -0.98
N PRO A 132 5.28 0.07 -1.98
CA PRO A 132 5.84 -0.26 -3.30
C PRO A 132 6.52 0.92 -4.01
N ALA A 133 6.17 2.16 -3.67
CA ALA A 133 6.86 3.34 -4.18
C ALA A 133 8.34 3.39 -3.78
N CYS A 134 8.71 2.87 -2.60
CA CYS A 134 10.11 2.75 -2.20
C CYS A 134 10.89 1.81 -3.12
N ALA A 135 10.26 0.72 -3.60
CA ALA A 135 10.90 -0.14 -4.59
C ALA A 135 11.11 0.59 -5.92
N THR A 136 10.22 1.53 -6.27
CA THR A 136 10.37 2.37 -7.47
C THR A 136 11.60 3.26 -7.39
N SER A 137 11.83 3.92 -6.24
CA SER A 137 13.01 4.76 -6.05
C SER A 137 14.32 3.96 -6.12
N VAL A 138 14.35 2.75 -5.54
CA VAL A 138 15.51 1.84 -5.63
C VAL A 138 15.80 1.47 -7.07
N VAL A 139 14.76 1.02 -7.78
CA VAL A 139 14.88 0.59 -9.18
C VAL A 139 15.47 1.70 -10.03
N ILE A 140 14.97 2.93 -9.87
CA ILE A 140 15.47 4.06 -10.66
C ILE A 140 16.95 4.30 -10.39
N VAL A 141 17.38 4.32 -9.12
CA VAL A 141 18.78 4.59 -8.78
C VAL A 141 19.70 3.47 -9.29
N LEU A 142 19.33 2.20 -9.10
CA LEU A 142 20.20 1.07 -9.41
C LEU A 142 20.25 0.73 -10.91
N GLN A 143 19.14 0.90 -11.61
CA GLN A 143 18.99 0.43 -12.99
C GLN A 143 19.01 1.59 -13.99
N THR A 144 19.00 2.83 -13.50
CA THR A 144 19.13 4.06 -14.30
C THR A 144 18.24 4.08 -15.55
N PRO A 145 16.94 3.73 -15.45
CA PRO A 145 16.08 3.64 -16.62
C PRO A 145 15.86 5.04 -17.23
N ALA A 146 15.73 5.10 -18.56
CA ALA A 146 15.61 6.37 -19.26
C ALA A 146 14.30 7.09 -18.85
N PRO A 147 14.34 8.33 -18.33
CA PRO A 147 13.15 9.03 -17.85
C PRO A 147 12.05 9.14 -18.90
N ALA A 148 12.43 9.38 -20.16
CA ALA A 148 11.48 9.53 -21.27
C ALA A 148 10.60 8.28 -21.51
N ARG A 149 11.07 7.08 -21.14
CA ARG A 149 10.31 5.83 -21.29
C ARG A 149 9.67 5.43 -19.96
N PHE A 150 10.44 5.47 -18.88
CA PHE A 150 10.03 4.97 -17.58
C PHE A 150 8.90 5.80 -16.97
N VAL A 151 8.96 7.14 -17.06
CA VAL A 151 7.95 8.05 -16.48
C VAL A 151 6.54 7.82 -17.05
N PRO A 152 6.32 7.87 -18.38
CA PRO A 152 4.99 7.63 -18.93
C PRO A 152 4.51 6.20 -18.68
N LEU A 153 5.42 5.22 -18.70
CA LEU A 153 5.06 3.83 -18.43
C LEU A 153 4.63 3.60 -16.99
N LEU A 154 5.36 4.14 -16.02
CA LEU A 154 5.00 4.06 -14.61
C LEU A 154 3.63 4.71 -14.38
N PHE A 155 3.42 5.93 -14.91
CA PHE A 155 2.15 6.63 -14.78
C PHE A 155 1.00 5.82 -15.39
N GLY A 156 1.12 5.39 -16.65
CA GLY A 156 0.12 4.57 -17.32
C GLY A 156 -0.19 3.26 -16.58
N SER A 157 0.84 2.63 -16.02
CA SER A 157 0.69 1.41 -15.22
C SER A 157 -0.07 1.65 -13.92
N THR A 158 0.24 2.73 -13.18
CA THR A 158 -0.48 3.05 -11.93
C THR A 158 -1.95 3.36 -12.20
N VAL A 159 -2.26 4.06 -13.29
CA VAL A 159 -3.63 4.31 -13.72
C VAL A 159 -4.33 3.00 -14.07
N LEU A 160 -3.68 2.12 -14.83
CA LEU A 160 -4.22 0.79 -15.16
C LEU A 160 -4.50 -0.05 -13.91
N LEU A 161 -3.62 -0.02 -12.90
CA LEU A 161 -3.84 -0.68 -11.61
C LEU A 161 -5.10 -0.17 -10.91
N VAL A 162 -5.28 1.16 -10.86
CA VAL A 162 -6.46 1.76 -10.23
C VAL A 162 -7.73 1.37 -10.98
N LEU A 163 -7.69 1.39 -12.32
CA LEU A 163 -8.82 1.00 -13.16
C LEU A 163 -9.19 -0.47 -13.00
N THR A 164 -8.21 -1.38 -12.97
CA THR A 164 -8.45 -2.82 -12.78
C THR A 164 -9.00 -3.11 -11.38
N GLY A 165 -8.46 -2.47 -10.34
CA GLY A 165 -9.03 -2.55 -8.98
C GLY A 165 -10.47 -2.04 -8.91
N TYR A 166 -10.76 -0.91 -9.58
CA TYR A 166 -12.11 -0.35 -9.68
C TYR A 166 -13.08 -1.29 -10.42
N ALA A 167 -12.67 -1.80 -11.58
CA ALA A 167 -13.46 -2.75 -12.37
C ALA A 167 -13.74 -4.04 -11.58
N ALA A 168 -12.74 -4.59 -10.90
CA ALA A 168 -12.89 -5.77 -10.05
C ALA A 168 -13.92 -5.54 -8.93
N SER A 169 -13.95 -4.36 -8.33
CA SER A 169 -14.95 -3.98 -7.32
C SER A 169 -16.37 -3.90 -7.89
N ARG A 170 -16.55 -3.54 -9.17
CA ARG A 170 -17.87 -3.39 -9.79
C ARG A 170 -18.41 -4.70 -10.36
N ILE A 171 -17.54 -5.55 -10.90
CA ILE A 171 -17.93 -6.85 -11.46
C ILE A 171 -18.30 -7.84 -10.34
N ARG A 172 -17.60 -7.79 -9.20
CA ARG A 172 -17.76 -8.78 -8.13
C ARG A 172 -18.73 -8.28 -7.07
N ARG A 173 -19.97 -8.78 -7.10
CA ARG A 173 -21.04 -8.42 -6.13
C ARG A 173 -20.67 -8.60 -4.65
N LYS A 174 -19.75 -9.53 -4.33
CA LYS A 174 -19.28 -9.80 -2.96
C LYS A 174 -17.90 -9.20 -2.64
N ALA A 175 -17.27 -8.51 -3.59
CA ALA A 175 -15.97 -7.90 -3.33
C ALA A 175 -16.13 -6.61 -2.51
N PRO A 176 -15.11 -6.26 -1.69
CA PRO A 176 -15.08 -4.96 -1.04
C PRO A 176 -15.15 -3.83 -2.07
N ARG A 177 -15.82 -2.73 -1.71
CA ARG A 177 -15.88 -1.54 -2.58
C ARG A 177 -14.49 -0.91 -2.66
N TYR A 178 -14.00 -0.79 -3.89
CA TYR A 178 -12.78 -0.07 -4.22
C TYR A 178 -13.13 1.10 -5.16
N PRO A 179 -12.54 2.29 -4.94
CA PRO A 179 -11.77 2.65 -3.74
C PRO A 179 -12.64 2.85 -2.50
N ALA A 180 -12.03 2.71 -1.32
CA ALA A 180 -12.64 3.05 -0.04
C ALA A 180 -12.64 4.56 0.21
N TYR A 181 -11.59 5.25 -0.23
CA TYR A 181 -11.51 6.71 -0.27
C TYR A 181 -10.55 7.15 -1.38
N TRP A 182 -10.70 8.40 -1.83
CA TRP A 182 -9.86 9.00 -2.88
C TRP A 182 -8.82 9.97 -2.34
N TRP A 183 -9.10 10.66 -1.22
CA TRP A 183 -8.20 11.66 -0.62
C TRP A 183 -8.21 11.59 0.90
#